data_AF-A0A523X2B4-F1
#
_entry.id   AF-A0A523X2B4-F1
#
_cell.length_a   1.000
_cell.length_b   1.000
_cell.length_c   1.000
_cell.angle_alpha   90.00
_cell.angle_beta   90.00
_cell.angle_gamma   90.00
#
_symmetry.space_group_name_H-M   'P 1'
#
loop_
_entity.id
_entity.type
_entity.pdbx_description
1 polymer ?
#
loop_
_entity_poly.entity_id
_entity_poly.type
_entity_poly.pdbx_seq_one_letter_code
_entity_poly.pdbx_strand_id
1 'polypeptide(L)'
;MLKKVRGFTLIELLIVVAIIGILAALLIPNAITAIQKAKQKSTMKDVVVISTAIADYVTDNGVAPTQTAGTYSGGDEFYLSLSPFYLKVMPVTDQWGNGFYIYCNVAVNGNYGISGALGDDFLVSSWGRDKILESFTFDPSSPEVGMYVVSTGAHFNNDLVMWNGSWIRAPRTAAAGT
;
A
#
# COMPACT_ATOMS: atom_id res chain seq x y z
N MET A 1 5.29 56.59 -35.34
CA MET A 1 4.68 56.62 -33.99
C MET A 1 5.19 55.42 -33.20
N LEU A 2 6.09 55.60 -32.23
CA LEU A 2 6.52 54.50 -31.36
C LEU A 2 5.39 54.19 -30.37
N LYS A 3 4.87 52.96 -30.41
CA LYS A 3 3.92 52.45 -29.42
C LYS A 3 4.61 52.43 -28.05
N LYS A 4 4.06 53.16 -27.07
CA LYS A 4 4.50 53.11 -25.68
C LYS A 4 4.19 51.71 -25.14
N VAL A 5 5.21 50.90 -24.92
CA VAL A 5 5.07 49.58 -24.27
C VAL A 5 4.76 49.85 -22.80
N ARG A 6 3.59 49.41 -22.32
CA ARG A 6 3.25 49.46 -20.89
C ARG A 6 4.09 48.39 -20.17
N GLY A 7 4.96 48.82 -19.26
CA GLY A 7 5.73 47.93 -18.38
C GLY A 7 4.86 47.43 -17.23
N PHE A 8 5.17 46.23 -16.72
CA PHE A 8 4.56 45.63 -15.54
C PHE A 8 4.98 46.42 -14.29
N THR A 9 4.06 46.74 -13.39
CA THR A 9 4.40 47.42 -12.13
C THR A 9 4.81 46.39 -11.06
N LEU A 10 5.67 46.80 -10.14
CA LEU A 10 6.08 45.95 -9.00
C LEU A 10 4.90 45.60 -8.10
N ILE A 11 3.90 46.50 -7.98
CA ILE A 11 2.72 46.26 -7.15
C ILE A 11 1.80 45.20 -7.76
N GLU A 12 1.66 45.16 -9.08
CA GLU A 12 0.91 44.11 -9.78
C GLU A 12 1.55 42.74 -9.57
N LEU A 13 2.88 42.65 -9.64
CA LEU A 13 3.60 41.41 -9.37
C LEU A 13 3.43 40.97 -7.90
N LEU A 14 3.51 41.91 -6.96
CA LEU A 14 3.41 41.63 -5.53
C LEU A 14 2.03 41.06 -5.15
N ILE A 15 0.95 41.65 -5.67
CA ILE A 15 -0.42 41.16 -5.42
C ILE A 15 -0.59 39.74 -5.98
N VAL A 16 -0.05 39.46 -7.17
CA VAL A 16 -0.17 38.14 -7.80
C VAL A 16 0.54 37.07 -6.96
N VAL A 17 1.78 37.32 -6.53
CA VAL A 17 2.52 36.36 -5.70
C VAL A 17 1.85 36.17 -4.33
N ALA A 18 1.27 37.23 -3.76
CA ALA A 18 0.52 37.13 -2.50
C ALA A 18 -0.72 36.23 -2.62
N ILE A 19 -1.51 36.39 -3.69
CA ILE A 19 -2.70 35.54 -3.94
C ILE A 19 -2.28 34.09 -4.20
N ILE A 20 -1.25 33.87 -5.03
CA ILE A 20 -0.71 32.52 -5.29
C ILE A 20 -0.21 31.89 -3.99
N GLY A 21 0.45 32.64 -3.12
CA GLY A 21 0.93 32.18 -1.82
C GLY A 21 -0.21 31.71 -0.91
N ILE A 22 -1.31 32.47 -0.82
CA ILE A 22 -2.50 32.09 -0.04
C ILE A 22 -3.14 30.82 -0.60
N LEU A 23 -3.33 30.75 -1.92
CA LEU A 23 -3.91 29.56 -2.57
C LEU A 23 -3.02 28.32 -2.37
N ALA A 24 -1.70 28.48 -2.52
CA ALA A 24 -0.74 27.40 -2.34
C ALA A 24 -0.75 26.87 -0.88
N ALA A 25 -0.80 27.75 0.12
CA ALA A 25 -0.82 27.38 1.53
C ALA A 25 -2.02 26.49 1.89
N LEU A 26 -3.19 26.72 1.28
CA LEU A 26 -4.39 25.91 1.51
C LEU A 26 -4.39 24.61 0.68
N LEU A 27 -3.86 24.66 -0.55
CA LEU A 27 -3.96 23.56 -1.50
C LEU A 27 -2.91 22.45 -1.24
N ILE A 28 -1.66 22.83 -0.97
CA ILE A 28 -0.53 21.90 -0.84
C ILE A 28 -0.76 20.78 0.18
N PRO A 29 -1.17 21.03 1.45
CA PRO A 29 -1.32 19.95 2.43
C PRO A 29 -2.41 18.94 2.03
N ASN A 30 -3.49 19.43 1.43
CA ASN A 30 -4.58 18.59 0.92
C ASN A 30 -4.12 17.75 -0.29
N ALA A 31 -3.36 18.35 -1.20
CA ALA A 31 -2.80 17.65 -2.36
C ALA A 31 -1.84 16.53 -1.95
N ILE A 32 -0.96 16.76 -0.97
CA ILE A 32 -0.05 15.74 -0.45
C ILE A 32 -0.85 14.56 0.13
N THR A 33 -1.87 14.84 0.95
CA THR A 33 -2.71 13.79 1.55
C THR A 33 -3.47 13.00 0.49
N ALA A 34 -3.99 13.66 -0.55
CA ALA A 34 -4.68 12.98 -1.65
C ALA A 34 -3.74 12.05 -2.43
N ILE A 35 -2.50 12.48 -2.69
CA ILE A 35 -1.47 11.63 -3.33
C ILE A 35 -1.17 10.41 -2.47
N GLN A 36 -1.02 10.57 -1.15
CA GLN A 36 -0.76 9.44 -0.25
C GLN A 36 -1.93 8.45 -0.21
N LYS A 37 -3.17 8.93 -0.20
CA LYS A 37 -4.36 8.06 -0.33
C LYS A 37 -4.39 7.30 -1.66
N ALA A 38 -4.03 7.95 -2.76
CA ALA A 38 -3.96 7.30 -4.06
C ALA A 38 -2.90 6.20 -4.09
N LYS A 39 -1.71 6.47 -3.52
CA LYS A 39 -0.64 5.48 -3.35
C LYS A 39 -1.11 4.29 -2.52
N GLN A 40 -1.66 4.53 -1.33
CA GLN A 40 -2.19 3.47 -0.47
C GLN A 40 -3.24 2.61 -1.17
N LYS A 41 -4.21 3.24 -1.85
CA LYS A 41 -5.25 2.52 -2.59
C LYS A 41 -4.67 1.66 -3.72
N SER A 42 -3.64 2.15 -4.41
CA SER A 42 -3.00 1.37 -5.48
C SER A 42 -2.17 0.22 -4.90
N THR A 43 -1.41 0.44 -3.82
CA THR A 43 -0.72 -0.64 -3.10
C THR A 43 -1.70 -1.71 -2.62
N MET A 44 -2.87 -1.33 -2.10
CA MET A 44 -3.90 -2.30 -1.68
C MET A 44 -4.39 -3.17 -2.86
N LYS A 45 -4.54 -2.59 -4.05
CA LYS A 45 -4.90 -3.36 -5.24
C LYS A 45 -3.79 -4.33 -5.63
N ASP A 46 -2.54 -3.89 -5.58
CA ASP A 46 -1.38 -4.71 -5.90
C ASP A 46 -1.30 -5.92 -4.95
N VAL A 47 -1.52 -5.72 -3.64
CA VAL A 47 -1.60 -6.80 -2.64
C VAL A 47 -2.72 -7.79 -2.97
N VAL A 48 -3.91 -7.30 -3.34
CA VAL A 48 -5.03 -8.17 -3.73
C VAL A 48 -4.69 -8.98 -4.97
N VAL A 49 -4.09 -8.35 -5.99
CA VAL A 49 -3.71 -9.01 -7.24
C VAL A 49 -2.69 -10.12 -6.99
N ILE A 50 -1.67 -9.87 -6.16
CA ILE A 50 -0.70 -10.90 -5.74
C ILE A 50 -1.43 -12.02 -4.98
N SER A 51 -2.28 -11.66 -4.01
CA SER A 51 -3.00 -12.63 -3.18
C SER A 51 -3.92 -13.54 -3.99
N THR A 52 -4.61 -12.99 -4.99
CA THR A 52 -5.45 -13.76 -5.91
C THR A 52 -4.61 -14.72 -6.73
N ALA A 53 -3.47 -14.27 -7.27
CA ALA A 53 -2.57 -15.15 -8.04
C ALA A 53 -2.05 -16.32 -7.19
N ILE A 54 -1.71 -16.07 -5.91
CA ILE A 54 -1.31 -17.13 -4.98
C ILE A 54 -2.49 -18.09 -4.70
N ALA A 55 -3.69 -17.56 -4.45
CA ALA A 55 -4.88 -18.39 -4.21
C ALA A 55 -5.22 -19.29 -5.42
N ASP A 56 -5.08 -18.78 -6.64
CA ASP A 56 -5.27 -19.56 -7.86
C ASP A 56 -4.19 -20.66 -7.97
N TYR A 57 -2.92 -20.34 -7.67
CA TYR A 57 -1.84 -21.35 -7.62
C TYR A 57 -2.12 -22.45 -6.59
N VAL A 58 -2.59 -22.08 -5.41
CA VAL A 58 -2.99 -23.01 -4.34
C VAL A 58 -4.13 -23.91 -4.81
N THR A 59 -5.10 -23.35 -5.54
CA THR A 59 -6.25 -24.11 -6.07
C THR A 59 -5.80 -25.21 -7.04
N ASP A 60 -4.79 -24.93 -7.87
CA ASP A 60 -4.27 -25.88 -8.85
C ASP A 60 -3.30 -26.91 -8.25
N ASN A 61 -2.46 -26.50 -7.29
CA ASN A 61 -1.35 -27.31 -6.78
C ASN A 61 -1.58 -27.89 -5.38
N GLY A 62 -2.61 -27.43 -4.66
CA GLY A 62 -2.93 -27.81 -3.28
C GLY A 62 -1.97 -27.24 -2.23
N VAL A 63 -0.96 -26.47 -2.64
CA VAL A 63 0.05 -25.85 -1.77
C VAL A 63 0.39 -24.46 -2.28
N ALA A 64 0.77 -23.55 -1.39
CA ALA A 64 1.25 -22.23 -1.72
C ALA A 64 2.66 -22.31 -2.34
N PRO A 65 3.03 -21.40 -3.25
CA PRO A 65 4.36 -21.35 -3.82
C PRO A 65 5.41 -21.17 -2.71
N THR A 66 6.63 -21.65 -2.94
CA THR A 66 7.68 -21.57 -1.93
C THR A 66 8.19 -20.13 -1.79
N GLN A 67 7.91 -19.52 -0.64
CA GLN A 67 8.48 -18.25 -0.23
C GLN A 67 8.58 -18.22 1.30
N THR A 68 9.80 -18.38 1.82
CA THR A 68 10.03 -18.50 3.27
C THR A 68 9.89 -17.16 3.98
N ALA A 69 10.49 -16.09 3.47
CA ALA A 69 10.33 -14.77 4.04
C ALA A 69 10.86 -13.70 3.10
N GLY A 70 10.20 -12.55 3.09
CA GLY A 70 10.76 -11.31 2.57
C GLY A 70 10.23 -10.90 1.20
N THR A 71 10.95 -9.97 0.60
CA THR A 71 10.65 -9.40 -0.70
C THR A 71 11.10 -10.33 -1.82
N TYR A 72 10.46 -10.23 -2.98
CA TYR A 72 10.82 -10.97 -4.18
C TYR A 72 11.16 -10.00 -5.33
N SER A 73 11.90 -10.51 -6.30
CA SER A 73 12.36 -9.83 -7.51
C SER A 73 12.00 -10.64 -8.75
N GLY A 74 12.09 -10.00 -9.91
CA GLY A 74 11.90 -10.68 -11.19
C GLY A 74 12.94 -11.80 -11.38
N GLY A 75 12.46 -13.02 -11.58
CA GLY A 75 13.31 -14.21 -11.77
C GLY A 75 13.52 -15.07 -10.53
N ASP A 76 13.05 -14.64 -9.36
CA ASP A 76 13.03 -15.50 -8.16
C ASP A 76 12.08 -16.70 -8.35
N GLU A 77 12.30 -17.78 -7.59
CA GLU A 77 11.47 -18.99 -7.68
C GLU A 77 9.99 -18.71 -7.44
N PHE A 78 9.66 -17.90 -6.42
CA PHE A 78 8.30 -17.40 -6.18
C PHE A 78 7.76 -16.58 -7.37
N TYR A 79 8.62 -15.79 -8.04
CA TYR A 79 8.18 -15.01 -9.18
C TYR A 79 7.82 -15.90 -10.38
N LEU A 80 8.66 -16.89 -10.64
CA LEU A 80 8.53 -17.81 -11.78
C LEU A 80 7.41 -18.84 -11.60
N SER A 81 6.99 -19.13 -10.37
CA SER A 81 5.85 -20.02 -10.12
C SER A 81 4.49 -19.36 -10.42
N LEU A 82 4.40 -18.04 -10.29
CA LEU A 82 3.18 -17.28 -10.52
C LEU A 82 3.12 -16.62 -11.90
N SER A 83 4.23 -16.05 -12.36
CA SER A 83 4.34 -15.40 -13.66
C SER A 83 4.92 -16.35 -14.71
N PRO A 84 4.35 -16.40 -15.94
CA PRO A 84 3.34 -15.50 -16.50
C PRO A 84 1.90 -16.05 -16.48
N PHE A 85 1.66 -17.22 -15.89
CA PHE A 85 0.39 -17.93 -16.01
C PHE A 85 -0.71 -17.33 -15.13
N TYR A 86 -0.49 -17.24 -13.82
CA TYR A 86 -1.45 -16.70 -12.84
C TYR A 86 -1.47 -15.16 -12.86
N LEU A 87 -0.30 -14.55 -13.10
CA LEU A 87 -0.18 -13.10 -13.23
C LEU A 87 0.90 -12.73 -14.24
N LYS A 88 0.50 -12.05 -15.32
CA LYS A 88 1.41 -11.73 -16.44
C LYS A 88 2.58 -10.84 -16.03
N VAL A 89 2.33 -9.85 -15.17
CA VAL A 89 3.33 -8.93 -14.63
C VAL A 89 3.04 -8.75 -13.16
N MET A 90 3.91 -9.27 -12.30
CA MET A 90 3.75 -9.11 -10.86
C MET A 90 4.35 -7.79 -10.37
N PRO A 91 3.64 -7.06 -9.50
CA PRO A 91 4.15 -5.82 -8.92
C PRO A 91 5.19 -6.14 -7.84
N VAL A 92 6.46 -5.81 -8.10
CA VAL A 92 7.57 -6.07 -7.16
C VAL A 92 7.66 -5.05 -6.02
N THR A 93 7.19 -3.82 -6.25
CA THR A 93 7.25 -2.72 -5.29
C THR A 93 5.89 -2.07 -5.11
N ASP A 94 5.62 -1.63 -3.89
CA ASP A 94 4.50 -0.76 -3.57
C ASP A 94 4.69 0.66 -4.14
N GLN A 95 3.68 1.49 -3.93
CA GLN A 95 3.61 2.86 -4.47
C GLN A 95 4.50 3.87 -3.72
N TRP A 96 5.17 3.41 -2.66
CA TRP A 96 6.22 4.14 -1.94
C TRP A 96 7.64 3.64 -2.29
N GLY A 97 7.75 2.60 -3.12
CA GLY A 97 9.01 2.05 -3.61
C GLY A 97 9.60 0.98 -2.68
N ASN A 98 8.78 0.34 -1.84
CA ASN A 98 9.19 -0.76 -0.97
C ASN A 98 8.77 -2.08 -1.57
N GLY A 99 9.53 -3.16 -1.35
CA GLY A 99 9.11 -4.48 -1.79
C GLY A 99 7.90 -4.99 -1.01
N PHE A 100 7.07 -5.81 -1.65
CA PHE A 100 6.04 -6.58 -0.94
C PHE A 100 6.69 -7.73 -0.18
N TYR A 101 6.32 -7.88 1.09
CA TYR A 101 6.76 -8.98 1.93
C TYR A 101 5.77 -10.11 1.81
N ILE A 102 6.27 -11.28 1.42
CA ILE A 102 5.44 -12.46 1.20
C ILE A 102 5.96 -13.60 2.06
N TYR A 103 5.03 -14.30 2.68
CA TYR A 103 5.26 -15.53 3.42
C TYR A 103 4.27 -16.55 2.92
N CYS A 104 4.74 -17.74 2.62
CA CYS A 104 3.90 -18.84 2.14
C CYS A 104 4.15 -20.10 2.96
N ASN A 105 3.20 -21.02 2.91
CA ASN A 105 3.22 -22.26 3.66
C ASN A 105 3.34 -21.99 5.18
N VAL A 106 4.02 -22.89 5.90
CA VAL A 106 4.30 -22.78 7.34
C VAL A 106 5.09 -21.53 7.73
N ALA A 107 5.69 -20.81 6.78
CA ALA A 107 6.46 -19.61 7.05
C ALA A 107 5.60 -18.39 7.38
N VAL A 108 4.29 -18.47 7.19
CA VAL A 108 3.32 -17.48 7.70
C VAL A 108 3.33 -17.46 9.23
N ASN A 109 3.60 -18.60 9.88
CA ASN A 109 3.62 -18.71 11.34
C ASN A 109 4.62 -17.73 11.97
N GLY A 110 4.19 -17.07 13.05
CA GLY A 110 5.02 -16.10 13.78
C GLY A 110 4.96 -14.67 13.22
N ASN A 111 4.31 -14.46 12.08
CA ASN A 111 4.07 -13.13 11.53
C ASN A 111 2.70 -12.62 11.94
N TYR A 112 2.63 -11.37 12.42
CA TYR A 112 1.39 -10.70 12.81
C TYR A 112 0.49 -11.52 13.75
N GLY A 113 1.06 -12.32 14.66
CA GLY A 113 0.29 -13.15 15.59
C GLY A 113 -0.32 -14.43 15.02
N ILE A 114 -0.08 -14.73 13.74
CA ILE A 114 -0.65 -15.90 13.08
C ILE A 114 0.07 -17.17 13.54
N SER A 115 -0.72 -18.20 13.83
CA SER A 115 -0.25 -19.53 14.19
C SER A 115 -1.15 -20.59 13.56
N GLY A 116 -0.61 -21.80 13.36
CA GLY A 116 -1.33 -22.92 12.76
C GLY A 116 -1.36 -22.89 11.23
N ALA A 117 -0.51 -22.08 10.59
CA ALA A 117 -0.46 -22.00 9.14
C ALA A 117 0.05 -23.32 8.52
N LEU A 118 -0.65 -23.78 7.48
CA LEU A 118 -0.42 -25.01 6.74
C LEU A 118 0.27 -24.73 5.39
N GLY A 119 0.31 -25.73 4.51
CA GLY A 119 0.99 -25.62 3.20
C GLY A 119 0.27 -24.72 2.20
N ASP A 120 -1.03 -24.52 2.34
CA ASP A 120 -1.87 -23.70 1.47
C ASP A 120 -1.99 -22.23 1.90
N ASP A 121 -1.45 -21.89 3.07
CA ASP A 121 -1.55 -20.55 3.62
C ASP A 121 -0.52 -19.57 3.04
N PHE A 122 -0.92 -18.31 2.96
CA PHE A 122 -0.06 -17.23 2.48
C PHE A 122 -0.41 -15.88 3.11
N LEU A 123 0.61 -15.05 3.30
CA LEU A 123 0.51 -13.69 3.79
C LEU A 123 1.26 -12.75 2.85
N VAL A 124 0.59 -11.67 2.46
CA VAL A 124 1.15 -10.59 1.66
C VAL A 124 1.05 -9.30 2.46
N SER A 125 2.18 -8.63 2.66
CA SER A 125 2.23 -7.35 3.36
C SER A 125 3.07 -6.28 2.66
N SER A 126 2.75 -5.03 2.95
CA SER A 126 3.55 -3.85 2.63
C SER A 126 3.70 -3.02 3.92
N TRP A 127 4.93 -2.62 4.23
CA TRP A 127 5.28 -1.87 5.45
C TRP A 127 5.05 -0.36 5.31
N GLY A 128 3.98 0.00 4.60
CA GLY A 128 3.57 1.38 4.37
C GLY A 128 4.67 2.29 3.82
N ARG A 129 4.58 3.58 4.14
CA ARG A 129 5.51 4.61 3.68
C ARG A 129 6.87 4.57 4.40
N ASP A 130 6.91 4.18 5.66
CA ASP A 130 8.10 4.30 6.52
C ASP A 130 9.02 3.08 6.47
N LYS A 131 8.57 1.97 5.87
CA LYS A 131 9.34 0.73 5.72
C LYS A 131 9.62 0.03 7.05
N ILE A 132 8.80 0.26 8.07
CA ILE A 132 9.00 -0.30 9.39
C ILE A 132 7.86 -1.27 9.67
N LEU A 133 8.22 -2.51 10.02
CA LEU A 133 7.25 -3.51 10.45
C LEU A 133 6.54 -3.05 11.73
N GLU A 134 5.20 -2.95 11.70
CA GLU A 134 4.42 -2.64 12.89
C GLU A 134 4.38 -3.83 13.87
N SER A 135 4.38 -3.54 15.18
CA SER A 135 4.14 -4.55 16.24
C SER A 135 2.66 -4.90 16.38
N PHE A 136 1.99 -5.23 15.27
CA PHE A 136 0.58 -5.63 15.24
C PHE A 136 0.45 -7.16 15.38
N THR A 137 -0.56 -7.58 16.15
CA THR A 137 -0.93 -8.99 16.34
C THR A 137 -2.40 -9.17 15.97
N PHE A 138 -2.69 -10.06 15.04
CA PHE A 138 -4.03 -10.43 14.63
C PHE A 138 -4.70 -11.30 15.68
N ASP A 139 -5.93 -10.95 16.04
CA ASP A 139 -6.80 -11.73 16.91
C ASP A 139 -8.05 -12.14 16.11
N PRO A 140 -8.27 -13.44 15.86
CA PRO A 140 -9.42 -13.92 15.10
C PRO A 140 -10.76 -13.68 15.82
N SER A 141 -10.77 -13.43 17.13
CA SER A 141 -11.99 -13.12 17.88
C SER A 141 -12.46 -11.66 17.71
N SER A 142 -11.54 -10.77 17.29
CA SER A 142 -11.79 -9.34 17.11
C SER A 142 -11.07 -8.82 15.85
N PRO A 143 -11.43 -9.30 14.64
CA PRO A 143 -10.72 -8.99 13.39
C PRO A 143 -10.72 -7.50 13.03
N GLU A 144 -11.69 -6.73 13.52
CA GLU A 144 -11.82 -5.29 13.30
C GLU A 144 -10.72 -4.44 13.95
N VAL A 145 -10.01 -4.97 14.96
CA VAL A 145 -8.91 -4.27 15.65
C VAL A 145 -7.76 -3.97 14.70
N GLY A 146 -7.57 -4.81 13.68
CA GLY A 146 -6.58 -4.57 12.64
C GLY A 146 -6.95 -3.44 11.67
N MET A 147 -8.20 -3.00 11.64
CA MET A 147 -8.67 -1.97 10.72
C MET A 147 -8.51 -0.56 11.31
N TYR A 148 -7.98 0.38 10.53
CA TYR A 148 -7.71 1.75 11.00
C TYR A 148 -8.37 2.83 10.12
N VAL A 149 -8.67 3.99 10.69
CA VAL A 149 -9.21 5.13 9.93
C VAL A 149 -8.08 6.09 9.58
N VAL A 150 -8.00 6.51 8.31
CA VAL A 150 -7.00 7.47 7.84
C VAL A 150 -7.45 8.90 8.16
N SER A 151 -7.15 9.37 9.38
CA SER A 151 -7.41 10.74 9.84
C SER A 151 -6.17 11.65 9.76
N THR A 152 -4.98 11.11 10.04
CA THR A 152 -3.70 11.81 10.01
C THR A 152 -2.76 11.29 8.93
N GLY A 153 -1.78 12.11 8.54
CA GLY A 153 -0.72 11.72 7.61
C GLY A 153 0.22 10.63 8.14
N ALA A 154 0.17 10.29 9.43
CA ALA A 154 0.96 9.21 10.01
C ALA A 154 0.38 7.83 9.65
N HIS A 155 -0.93 7.71 9.42
CA HIS A 155 -1.56 6.42 9.11
C HIS A 155 -1.17 5.84 7.73
N PHE A 156 -0.47 6.60 6.88
CA PHE A 156 0.13 6.06 5.66
C PHE A 156 1.42 5.26 5.95
N ASN A 157 1.94 5.33 7.17
CA ASN A 157 3.02 4.48 7.63
C ASN A 157 2.51 3.09 8.04
N ASN A 158 1.25 2.98 8.44
CA ASN A 158 0.68 1.72 8.89
C ASN A 158 0.79 0.63 7.82
N ASP A 159 1.08 -0.59 8.27
CA ASP A 159 1.17 -1.75 7.40
C ASP A 159 -0.16 -2.03 6.69
N LEU A 160 -0.04 -2.62 5.50
CA LEU A 160 -1.14 -3.23 4.76
C LEU A 160 -0.88 -4.72 4.74
N VAL A 161 -1.74 -5.51 5.37
CA VAL A 161 -1.52 -6.95 5.53
C VAL A 161 -2.77 -7.72 5.16
N MET A 162 -2.59 -8.68 4.27
CA MET A 162 -3.61 -9.58 3.77
C MET A 162 -3.16 -11.01 4.02
N TRP A 163 -4.02 -11.80 4.65
CA TRP A 163 -3.79 -13.20 4.96
C TRP A 163 -4.91 -14.03 4.33
N ASN A 164 -4.54 -15.02 3.51
CA ASN A 164 -5.47 -15.95 2.85
C ASN A 164 -6.68 -15.26 2.18
N GLY A 165 -6.45 -14.17 1.45
CA GLY A 165 -7.55 -13.47 0.78
C GLY A 165 -8.31 -12.45 1.65
N SER A 166 -8.00 -12.34 2.94
CA SER A 166 -8.68 -11.44 3.88
C SER A 166 -7.75 -10.37 4.43
N TRP A 167 -8.23 -9.13 4.50
CA TRP A 167 -7.48 -8.05 5.13
C TRP A 167 -7.45 -8.23 6.65
N ILE A 168 -6.25 -8.37 7.21
CA ILE A 168 -6.06 -8.38 8.67
C ILE A 168 -5.55 -7.03 9.18
N ARG A 169 -4.96 -6.22 8.30
CA ARG A 169 -4.55 -4.84 8.59
C ARG A 169 -4.77 -3.98 7.34
N ALA A 170 -5.71 -3.06 7.41
CA ALA A 170 -6.03 -2.18 6.29
C ALA A 170 -6.75 -0.91 6.74
N PRO A 171 -6.73 0.17 5.92
CA PRO A 171 -7.57 1.31 6.15
C PRO A 171 -9.04 0.92 5.93
N ARG A 172 -9.91 1.32 6.86
CA ARG A 172 -11.36 1.28 6.70
C ARG A 172 -11.92 2.69 6.49
N THR A 173 -13.05 2.77 5.79
CA THR A 173 -13.85 3.99 5.80
C THR A 173 -14.26 4.28 7.25
N ALA A 174 -14.11 5.53 7.69
CA ALA A 174 -14.65 5.95 8.98
C ALA A 174 -16.13 5.55 9.05
N ALA A 175 -16.58 4.98 10.17
CA ALA A 175 -18.02 4.86 10.40
C ALA A 175 -18.63 6.24 10.16
N ALA A 176 -19.65 6.33 9.31
CA ALA A 176 -20.37 7.57 9.11
C ALA A 176 -20.96 8.00 10.46
N GLY A 177 -20.38 9.01 11.09
CA GLY A 177 -20.90 9.64 12.31
C GLY A 177 -20.33 9.08 13.62
N THR A 178 -19.34 9.79 14.15
CA THR A 178 -19.27 10.24 15.56
C THR A 178 -18.54 11.57 15.59
#